data_AF-A0A661SNP5-F1
#
_entry.id   AF-A0A661SNP5-F1
#
_cell.length_a   1.000
_cell.length_b   1.000
_cell.length_c   1.000
_cell.angle_alpha   90.00
_cell.angle_beta   90.00
_cell.angle_gamma   90.00
#
_symmetry.space_group_name_H-M   'P 1'
#
loop_
_entity.id
_entity.type
_entity.pdbx_description
1 polymer ?
#
loop_
_entity_poly.entity_id
_entity_poly.type
_entity_poly.pdbx_seq_one_letter_code
_entity_poly.pdbx_strand_id
1 'polypeptide(L)' 'MKKVLVSLTLVMMLVCMGTVAGAKTLKLAMDADPVSLDPHVQLSGGMLQYSHMVFDPLVRWTKEMTFEP' A
#
# COMPACT_ATOMS: atom_id res chain seq x y z
N MET A 1 -1.79 -30.40 -32.51
CA MET A 1 -2.39 -29.04 -32.44
C MET A 1 -2.90 -28.68 -31.04
N LYS A 2 -3.81 -29.47 -30.42
CA LYS A 2 -4.31 -29.19 -29.04
C LYS A 2 -3.23 -29.01 -27.97
N LYS A 3 -2.17 -29.85 -27.95
CA LYS A 3 -1.07 -29.74 -26.99
C LYS A 3 -0.23 -28.46 -27.15
N VAL A 4 -0.03 -28.02 -28.40
CA VAL A 4 0.67 -26.76 -28.72
C VAL A 4 -0.17 -25.56 -28.32
N LEU A 5 -1.49 -25.63 -28.56
CA LEU A 5 -2.44 -24.59 -28.13
C LEU A 5 -2.48 -24.46 -26.60
N VAL A 6 -2.48 -25.58 -25.87
CA VAL A 6 -2.45 -25.61 -24.40
C VAL A 6 -1.13 -25.06 -23.84
N SER A 7 0.02 -25.40 -24.44
CA SER A 7 1.30 -24.81 -24.01
C SER A 7 1.36 -23.31 -24.30
N LEU A 8 0.78 -22.84 -25.41
CA LEU A 8 0.77 -21.42 -25.75
C LEU A 8 -0.08 -20.59 -24.77
N THR A 9 -1.27 -21.08 -24.39
CA THR A 9 -2.09 -20.43 -23.37
C THR A 9 -1.44 -20.43 -21.99
N LEU A 10 -0.73 -21.49 -21.61
CA LEU A 10 -0.01 -21.55 -20.34
C LEU A 10 1.13 -20.51 -20.29
N VAL A 11 1.90 -20.39 -21.38
CA VAL A 11 2.97 -19.39 -21.50
C VAL A 11 2.40 -17.97 -21.45
N MET A 12 1.29 -17.72 -22.14
CA MET A 12 0.64 -16.41 -22.13
C MET A 12 0.10 -16.04 -20.73
N MET A 13 -0.43 -17.01 -19.99
CA MET A 13 -0.90 -16.80 -18.62
C MET A 13 0.26 -16.48 -17.65
N LEU A 14 1.38 -17.18 -17.78
CA LEU A 14 2.60 -16.92 -16.98
C LEU A 14 3.19 -15.53 -17.26
N VAL A 15 3.20 -15.08 -18.53
CA VAL A 15 3.68 -13.74 -18.90
C VAL A 15 2.77 -12.64 -18.34
N CYS A 16 1.44 -12.79 -18.44
CA CYS A 16 0.49 -11.82 -17.89
C CYS A 16 0.55 -11.71 -16.35
N MET A 17 0.87 -12.80 -15.65
CA MET A 17 1.02 -12.81 -14.19
C MET A 17 2.38 -12.27 -13.71
N GLY A 18 3.41 -12.27 -14.56
CA GLY A 18 4.73 -11.74 -14.19
C GLY A 18 4.78 -10.22 -14.04
N THR A 19 3.88 -9.49 -14.71
CA THR A 19 3.89 -8.01 -14.75
C THR A 19 3.04 -7.34 -13.67
N VAL A 20 2.27 -8.08 -12.88
CA VAL A 20 1.37 -7.50 -11.86
C VAL A 20 2.06 -7.14 -10.55
N ALA A 21 3.28 -7.63 -10.30
CA ALA A 21 4.07 -7.28 -9.10
C ALA A 21 4.81 -5.94 -9.27
N GLY A 22 4.09 -4.88 -9.59
CA GLY A 22 4.65 -3.53 -9.69
C GLY A 22 4.81 -2.90 -8.31
N ALA A 23 5.96 -3.08 -7.66
CA ALA A 23 6.30 -2.32 -6.46
C ALA A 23 6.29 -0.82 -6.79
N LYS A 24 5.38 -0.07 -6.16
CA LYS A 24 5.27 1.38 -6.32
C LYS A 24 6.00 2.06 -5.17
N THR A 25 6.96 2.92 -5.50
CA THR A 25 7.62 3.78 -4.51
C THR A 25 6.96 5.14 -4.53
N LEU A 26 6.41 5.55 -3.38
CA LEU A 26 5.95 6.92 -3.15
C LEU A 26 7.07 7.68 -2.43
N LYS A 27 7.50 8.83 -2.98
CA LYS A 27 8.37 9.79 -2.29
C LYS A 27 7.51 10.96 -1.83
N LEU A 28 7.38 11.11 -0.52
CA LEU A 28 6.58 12.17 0.11
C LEU A 28 7.51 13.15 0.82
N ALA A 29 7.33 14.45 0.57
CA ALA A 29 7.98 15.50 1.35
C ALA A 29 7.13 15.82 2.57
N MET A 30 7.73 15.76 3.75
CA MET A 30 7.10 16.16 5.01
C MET A 30 7.51 17.59 5.34
N ASP A 31 6.61 18.37 5.95
CA ASP A 31 6.86 19.77 6.34
C ASP A 31 7.95 19.89 7.42
N ALA A 32 8.11 18.86 8.25
CA ALA A 32 9.15 18.74 9.27
C ALA A 32 9.48 17.27 9.54
N ASP A 33 10.63 17.04 10.17
CA ASP A 33 11.03 15.71 10.66
C ASP A 33 10.10 15.23 11.79
N PRO A 34 9.87 13.91 11.92
CA PRO A 34 9.04 13.37 12.98
C PRO A 34 9.71 13.58 14.35
N VAL A 35 8.95 14.09 15.31
CA VAL A 35 9.44 14.36 16.68
C VAL A 35 9.68 13.06 17.45
N SER A 36 8.88 12.02 17.17
CA SER A 36 8.99 10.69 17.75
C SER A 36 8.46 9.67 16.76
N LEU A 37 8.86 8.40 16.89
CA LEU A 37 8.26 7.28 16.15
C LEU A 37 7.34 6.44 17.05
N ASP A 38 7.22 6.79 18.33
CA ASP A 38 6.29 6.17 19.26
C ASP A 38 4.89 6.78 19.09
N PRO A 39 3.86 6.00 18.72
CA PRO A 39 2.51 6.50 18.54
C PRO A 39 1.87 7.05 19.83
N HIS A 40 2.39 6.68 21.01
CA HIS A 40 1.93 7.23 22.28
C HIS A 40 2.45 8.64 22.57
N VAL A 41 3.44 9.11 21.80
CA VAL A 41 3.96 10.48 21.89
C VAL A 41 3.18 11.39 20.94
N GLN A 42 2.05 11.91 21.42
CA GLN A 42 1.17 12.77 20.65
C GLN A 42 1.59 14.25 20.78
N LEU A 43 2.19 14.83 19.72
CA LEU A 43 2.71 16.21 19.79
C LEU A 43 2.21 17.15 18.70
N SER A 44 1.73 16.66 17.54
CA SER A 44 1.32 17.54 16.43
C SER A 44 0.37 16.87 15.43
N GLY A 45 -0.29 17.67 14.59
CA GLY A 45 -1.10 17.16 13.48
C GLY A 45 -0.29 16.38 12.44
N GLY A 46 0.97 16.76 12.19
CA GLY A 46 1.88 16.02 11.31
C GLY A 46 2.20 14.62 11.86
N MET A 47 2.35 14.48 13.19
CA MET A 47 2.52 13.17 13.81
C MET A 47 1.28 12.29 13.67
N LEU A 48 0.07 12.86 13.74
CA LEU A 48 -1.15 12.10 13.52
C LEU A 48 -1.26 11.59 12.07
N GLN A 49 -0.91 12.42 11.09
CA GLN A 49 -0.85 12.02 9.67
C GLN A 49 0.19 10.92 9.44
N TYR A 50 1.37 11.04 10.05
CA TYR A 50 2.40 10.00 10.01
C TYR A 50 1.88 8.68 10.60
N SER A 51 1.18 8.73 11.73
CA SER A 51 0.63 7.53 12.34
C SER A 51 -0.38 6.81 11.43
N HIS A 52 -1.19 7.54 10.67
CA HIS A 52 -2.10 6.96 9.68
C HIS A 52 -1.39 6.31 8.47
N MET A 53 -0.12 6.65 8.21
CA MET A 53 0.65 6.05 7.12
C MET A 53 1.44 4.80 7.54
N VAL A 54 1.83 4.71 8.82
CA VAL A 54 2.79 3.69 9.28
C VAL A 54 2.18 2.67 10.23
N PHE A 55 1.14 3.03 10.99
CA PHE A 55 0.47 2.13 11.91
C PHE A 55 -0.87 1.70 11.37
N ASP A 56 -1.24 0.45 11.65
CA ASP A 56 -2.50 -0.12 11.26
C ASP A 56 -3.48 -0.18 12.46
N PRO A 57 -4.44 0.74 12.57
CA PRO A 57 -5.39 0.74 13.68
C PRO A 57 -6.51 -0.29 13.47
N LEU A 58 -7.24 -0.61 14.54
CA LEU A 58 -8.43 -1.47 14.49
C LEU A 58 -9.60 -0.87 13.68
N VAL A 59 -9.55 0.45 13.44
CA VAL A 59 -10.57 1.20 12.71
C VAL A 59 -9.88 2.28 11.89
N ARG A 60 -10.17 2.36 10.59
CA ARG A 60 -9.62 3.32 9.63
C ARG A 60 -10.69 4.26 9.12
N TRP A 61 -10.24 5.38 8.56
CA TRP A 61 -11.09 6.32 7.81
C TRP A 61 -11.06 5.97 6.33
N THR A 62 -12.24 5.87 5.72
CA THR A 62 -12.39 5.77 4.26
C THR A 62 -12.25 7.15 3.61
N LYS A 63 -12.16 7.18 2.27
CA LYS A 63 -12.13 8.45 1.51
C LYS A 63 -13.45 9.22 1.63
N GLU A 64 -14.54 8.51 1.88
CA GLU A 64 -15.89 9.04 2.10
C GLU A 64 -16.10 9.49 3.55
N MET A 65 -15.04 9.50 4.37
CA MET A 65 -15.07 9.88 5.78
C MET A 65 -16.02 9.01 6.61
N THR A 66 -16.04 7.71 6.32
CA THR A 66 -16.70 6.68 7.13
C THR A 66 -15.68 5.78 7.80
N PHE A 67 -16.12 4.94 8.74
CA PHE A 67 -15.25 4.00 9.46
C PHE A 67 -15.27 2.61 8.81
N GLU A 68 -14.10 1.97 8.73
CA GLU A 68 -13.94 0.57 8.35
C GLU A 68 -12.99 -0.16 9.33
N PRO A 69 -13.18 -1.48 9.56
CA PRO A 69 -12.19 -2.29 10.28
C PRO A 69 -10.84 -2.39 9.55
#